data_AF-A0A377U1I8-F1
#
_entry.id   AF-A0A377U1I8-F1
#
_cell.length_a   1.000
_cell.length_b   1.000
_cell.length_c   1.000
_cell.angle_alpha   90.00
_cell.angle_beta   90.00
_cell.angle_gamma   90.00
#
_symmetry.space_group_name_H-M   'P 1'
#
loop_
_entity.id
_entity.type
_entity.pdbx_description
1 polymer ?
#
loop_
_entity_poly.entity_id
_entity_poly.type
_entity_poly.pdbx_seq_one_letter_code
_entity_poly.pdbx_strand_id
1 'polypeptide(L)' 'MPDGAIYAIADVLGIPASDVEGVATFYSQIFRQPVGRHVIRYCDSVVCHITGYQGIQAAIEKKTEYQAGADHL' A
#
# COMPACT_ATOMS: atom_id res chain seq x y z
N MET A 1 8.73 -4.78 -0.73
CA MET A 1 9.65 -5.28 -1.74
C MET A 1 11.04 -4.79 -1.37
N PRO A 2 11.96 -5.70 -1.03
CA PRO A 2 13.35 -5.35 -0.77
C PRO A 2 14.00 -4.82 -2.06
N ASP A 3 14.90 -3.85 -1.96
CA ASP A 3 15.55 -3.23 -3.13
C ASP A 3 16.33 -4.26 -3.99
N GLY A 4 16.86 -5.33 -3.38
CA GLY A 4 17.53 -6.40 -4.11
C GLY A 4 16.62 -7.21 -5.05
N ALA A 5 15.30 -7.17 -4.86
CA ALA A 5 14.35 -7.86 -5.74
C ALA A 5 14.22 -7.20 -7.12
N ILE A 6 14.58 -5.92 -7.23
CA ILE A 6 14.39 -5.12 -8.45
C ILE A 6 15.28 -5.62 -9.57
N TYR A 7 16.55 -5.83 -9.27
CA TYR A 7 17.52 -6.39 -10.22
C TYR A 7 17.16 -7.82 -10.63
N ALA A 8 16.73 -8.66 -9.67
CA ALA A 8 16.30 -10.02 -9.98
C ALA A 8 15.07 -10.06 -10.90
N ILE A 9 14.09 -9.18 -10.68
CA ILE A 9 12.90 -9.06 -11.53
C ILE A 9 13.28 -8.52 -12.92
N ALA A 10 14.14 -7.51 -12.98
CA ALA A 10 14.64 -6.93 -14.22
C ALA A 10 15.36 -7.98 -15.09
N ASP A 11 16.21 -8.81 -14.48
CA ASP A 11 16.94 -9.88 -15.17
C ASP A 11 15.98 -10.96 -15.72
N VAL A 12 14.96 -11.35 -14.94
CA VAL A 12 13.96 -12.34 -15.38
C VAL A 12 13.10 -11.80 -16.52
N LEU A 13 12.75 -10.51 -16.49
CA LEU A 13 11.91 -9.87 -17.49
C LEU A 13 12.69 -9.36 -18.71
N GLY A 14 14.02 -9.28 -18.63
CA GLY A 14 14.88 -8.76 -19.69
C GLY A 14 14.70 -7.26 -19.94
N ILE A 15 14.29 -6.49 -18.92
CA ILE A 15 14.07 -5.04 -19.00
C ILE A 15 15.01 -4.28 -18.06
N PRO A 16 15.26 -2.98 -18.29
CA PRO A 16 16.06 -2.16 -17.37
C PRO A 16 15.48 -2.13 -15.94
N ALA A 17 16.36 -2.15 -14.94
CA ALA A 17 15.96 -2.02 -13.53
C ALA A 17 15.20 -0.71 -13.22
N SER A 18 15.46 0.36 -13.99
CA SER A 18 14.73 1.63 -13.89
C SER A 18 13.23 1.49 -14.18
N ASP A 19 12.87 0.59 -15.09
CA ASP A 19 11.47 0.38 -15.48
C ASP A 19 10.73 -0.36 -14.36
N VAL A 20 11.40 -1.33 -13.73
CA VAL A 20 10.90 -2.04 -12.55
C VAL A 20 10.79 -1.09 -11.34
N GLU A 21 11.76 -0.21 -11.13
CA GLU A 21 11.72 0.83 -10.10
C GLU A 21 10.55 1.79 -10.31
N GLY A 22 10.29 2.20 -11.55
CA GLY A 22 9.14 3.04 -11.90
C GLY A 22 7.81 2.39 -11.54
N VAL A 23 7.64 1.10 -11.86
CA VAL A 23 6.44 0.33 -11.49
C VAL A 23 6.32 0.20 -9.97
N ALA A 24 7.44 -0.11 -9.29
CA ALA A 24 7.48 -0.32 -7.85
C ALA A 24 7.14 0.93 -7.02
N THR A 25 7.40 2.11 -7.56
CA THR A 25 7.09 3.39 -6.92
C THR A 25 5.73 3.95 -7.33
N PHE A 26 5.23 3.58 -8.51
CA PHE A 26 3.94 4.06 -9.02
C PHE A 26 2.73 3.40 -8.33
N TYR A 27 2.77 2.09 -8.10
CA TYR A 27 1.62 1.37 -7.53
C TYR A 27 1.64 1.35 -6.00
N SER A 28 0.59 1.90 -5.38
CA SER A 28 0.38 1.88 -3.91
C SER A 28 0.24 0.49 -3.29
N GLN A 29 0.20 -0.56 -4.09
CA GLN A 29 0.17 -1.96 -3.63
C GLN A 29 1.57 -2.55 -3.44
N ILE A 30 2.61 -1.87 -3.94
CA ILE A 30 4.00 -2.30 -3.80
C ILE A 30 4.61 -1.56 -2.62
N PHE A 31 4.65 -2.22 -1.46
CA PHE A 31 5.19 -1.63 -0.24
C PHE A 31 6.73 -1.58 -0.29
N ARG A 32 7.35 -0.41 -0.15
CA ARG A 32 8.83 -0.29 -0.06
C ARG A 32 9.37 -0.54 1.35
N GLN A 33 8.53 -0.32 2.36
CA GLN A 33 8.85 -0.56 3.75
C GLN A 33 8.13 -1.81 4.27
N PRO A 34 8.66 -2.48 5.31
CA PRO A 34 7.98 -3.62 5.92
C PRO A 34 6.65 -3.18 6.52
N VAL A 35 5.56 -3.76 6.02
CA VAL A 35 4.21 -3.57 6.56
C VAL A 35 3.85 -4.71 7.50
N GLY A 36 2.85 -4.47 8.35
CA GLY A 36 2.30 -5.50 9.23
C GLY A 36 1.79 -6.72 8.45
N ARG A 37 1.69 -7.87 9.14
CA ARG A 37 1.21 -9.14 8.54
C ARG A 37 -0.16 -9.00 7.85
N HIS A 38 -1.03 -8.12 8.36
CA HIS A 38 -2.34 -7.86 7.79
C HIS A 38 -2.43 -6.37 7.42
N VAL A 39 -2.62 -6.08 6.13
CA VAL A 39 -2.85 -4.72 5.63
C VAL A 39 -4.34 -4.53 5.42
N ILE A 40 -4.95 -3.64 6.21
CA ILE A 40 -6.38 -3.34 6.14
C ILE A 40 -6.55 -2.09 5.27
N ARG A 41 -7.29 -2.21 4.16
CA ARG A 41 -7.63 -1.10 3.26
C ARG A 41 -9.13 -0.92 3.23
N TYR A 42 -9.60 0.30 3.47
CA TYR A 42 -11.00 0.68 3.28
C TYR A 42 -11.09 1.80 2.25
N CYS A 43 -12.27 1.96 1.66
CA CYS A 43 -12.52 2.99 0.67
C CYS A 43 -12.84 4.32 1.35
N ASP A 44 -12.15 5.37 0.93
CA ASP A 44 -12.36 6.77 1.33
C ASP A 44 -12.74 7.68 0.15
N SER A 45 -13.06 7.10 -1.01
CA SER A 45 -13.55 7.85 -2.17
C SER A 45 -14.83 8.64 -1.84
N VAL A 46 -15.17 9.62 -2.68
CA VAL A 46 -16.34 10.49 -2.49
C VAL A 46 -17.64 9.69 -2.25
N VAL A 47 -17.83 8.58 -2.96
CA VAL A 47 -19.01 7.70 -2.75
C VAL A 47 -19.02 7.14 -1.32
N CYS A 48 -17.87 6.62 -0.88
CA CYS A 48 -17.70 6.05 0.46
C CYS A 48 -17.85 7.13 1.56
N HIS A 49 -17.40 8.35 1.28
CA HIS A 49 -17.59 9.52 2.13
C HIS A 49 -19.06 9.84 2.37
N ILE A 50 -19.87 9.86 1.31
CA ILE A 50 -21.32 10.12 1.40
C ILE A 50 -22.04 8.98 2.13
N THR A 51 -21.60 7.73 1.96
CA THR A 51 -22.21 6.57 2.63
C THR A 51 -21.76 6.35 4.07
N GLY A 52 -20.85 7.18 4.60
CA GLY A 52 -20.45 7.12 6.01
C GLY A 52 -19.33 6.14 6.35
N TYR A 53 -18.26 6.05 5.54
CA TYR A 53 -17.10 5.17 5.82
C TYR A 53 -16.43 5.40 7.19
N GLN A 54 -16.66 6.55 7.83
CA GLN A 54 -16.09 6.89 9.15
C GLN A 54 -16.46 5.86 10.22
N GLY A 55 -17.63 5.22 10.11
CA GLY A 55 -18.02 4.14 11.03
C GLY A 55 -17.13 2.90 10.89
N ILE A 56 -16.70 2.59 9.66
CA ILE A 56 -15.76 1.49 9.38
C ILE A 56 -14.37 1.85 9.92
N GLN A 57 -13.90 3.07 9.67
CA GLN A 57 -12.62 3.56 10.19
C GLN A 57 -12.57 3.44 11.73
N ALA A 58 -13.57 3.98 12.43
CA ALA A 58 -13.62 3.94 13.90
C ALA A 58 -13.68 2.49 14.44
N ALA A 59 -14.39 1.59 13.76
CA ALA A 59 -14.45 0.17 14.15
C ALA A 59 -13.10 -0.53 13.98
N ILE A 60 -12.34 -0.20 12.93
CA ILE A 60 -10.99 -0.72 12.70
C ILE A 60 -10.05 -0.19 13.78
N GLU A 61 -9.97 1.14 13.96
CA GLU A 61 -9.07 1.78 14.94
C GLU A 61 -9.30 1.25 16.37
N LYS A 62 -10.57 1.07 16.76
CA LYS A 62 -10.92 0.49 18.06
C LYS A 62 -10.45 -0.95 18.23
N LYS A 63 -10.39 -1.74 17.16
CA LYS A 63 -10.06 -3.17 17.22
C LYS A 63 -8.56 -3.42 17.06
N THR A 64 -7.86 -2.57 16.33
CA THR A 64 -6.42 -2.72 16.05
C THR A 64 -5.53 -1.85 16.91
N GLU A 65 -6.10 -0.96 17.74
CA GLU A 65 -5.36 0.04 18.55
C GLU A 65 -4.38 0.88 17.71
N TYR A 66 -4.67 1.01 16.41
CA TYR A 66 -3.84 1.67 15.41
C TYR A 66 -4.65 2.75 14.73
N GLN A 67 -4.09 3.96 14.62
CA GLN A 67 -4.77 5.09 13.99
C GLN A 67 -4.55 5.05 12.47
N ALA A 68 -5.64 5.14 11.71
CA ALA A 68 -5.56 5.16 10.26
C ALA A 68 -4.94 6.47 9.77
N GLY A 69 -4.01 6.40 8.82
CA GLY A 69 -3.45 7.58 8.13
C GLY A 69 -1.96 7.86 8.36
N ALA A 70 -1.21 7.02 9.07
CA ALA A 70 0.25 7.18 9.18
C ALA A 70 1.01 6.86 7.87
N ASP A 71 0.31 6.29 6.88
CA ASP A 71 0.91 5.74 5.66
C ASP A 71 0.33 6.40 4.39
N HIS A 72 -0.29 7.58 4.51
CA HIS A 72 -0.35 8.47 3.35
C HIS A 72 1.08 8.91 3.10
N LEU A 73 1.64 8.49 1.96
CA LEU A 73 2.93 8.95 1.42
C LEU A 73 3.32 10.36 1.86
#